data_AF-A0AB39QAK9-F1
#
_entry.id   AF-A0AB39QAK9-F1
#
_cell.length_a   1.000
_cell.length_b   1.000
_cell.length_c   1.000
_cell.angle_alpha   90.00
_cell.angle_beta   90.00
_cell.angle_gamma   90.00
#
_symmetry.space_group_name_H-M   'P 1'
#
loop_
_entity.id
_entity.type
_entity.pdbx_description
1 polymer ?
#
loop_
_entity_poly.entity_id
_entity_poly.type
_entity_poly.pdbx_seq_one_letter_code
_entity_poly.pdbx_strand_id
1 'polypeptide(L)'
;MPFCTQVGHTGPLRPSETGRPIPYIDQVALDFPELAIVCGHISHPWTTEMIAVADKHENVYIDTSAYTVRRYPPELVEYLRGRGRHKVLFGSNYPMITPSRALEHLDVLNLDEETRELFLYGNARRVFAL
;
A
#
# COMPACT_ATOMS: atom_id res chain seq x y z
N MET A 1 -8.65 12.36 -9.42
CA MET A 1 -9.23 11.67 -8.25
C MET A 1 -8.77 10.22 -8.29
N PRO A 2 -8.05 9.72 -7.27
CA PRO A 2 -7.58 8.33 -7.25
C PRO A 2 -8.73 7.34 -6.97
N PHE A 3 -8.59 6.12 -7.48
CA PHE A 3 -9.43 4.97 -7.17
C PHE A 3 -8.79 4.17 -6.03
N CYS A 4 -9.48 4.03 -4.91
CA CYS A 4 -9.02 3.25 -3.77
C CYS A 4 -9.78 1.93 -3.71
N THR A 5 -9.06 0.81 -3.58
CA THR A 5 -9.67 -0.52 -3.52
C THR A 5 -8.96 -1.43 -2.51
N GLN A 6 -9.70 -2.38 -1.96
CA GLN A 6 -9.14 -3.43 -1.12
C GLN A 6 -8.43 -4.48 -1.99
N VAL A 7 -7.24 -4.88 -1.56
CA VAL A 7 -6.54 -6.06 -2.07
C VAL A 7 -6.17 -7.01 -0.93
N GLY A 8 -5.85 -8.25 -1.26
CA GLY A 8 -5.52 -9.30 -0.30
C GLY A 8 -6.75 -9.95 0.36
N HIS A 9 -6.52 -10.45 1.57
CA HIS A 9 -7.49 -11.24 2.31
C HIS A 9 -8.76 -10.45 2.61
N THR A 10 -9.89 -11.10 2.39
CA THR A 10 -11.21 -10.55 2.72
C THR A 10 -11.52 -10.87 4.18
N GLY A 11 -11.80 -9.85 4.99
CA GLY A 11 -12.09 -10.03 6.43
C GLY A 11 -13.31 -10.92 6.72
N PRO A 12 -14.45 -10.75 6.02
CA PRO A 12 -15.55 -11.71 6.05
C PRO A 12 -15.13 -13.09 5.52
N LEU A 13 -15.80 -14.16 5.99
CA LEU A 13 -15.58 -15.54 5.52
C LEU A 13 -16.06 -15.73 4.07
N ARG A 14 -15.33 -15.14 3.12
CA ARG A 14 -15.57 -15.16 1.68
C ARG A 14 -14.25 -15.49 0.95
N PRO A 15 -14.33 -16.07 -0.25
CA PRO A 15 -13.14 -16.29 -1.07
C PRO A 15 -12.35 -14.99 -1.28
N SER A 16 -11.02 -15.05 -1.10
CA SER A 16 -10.14 -13.89 -1.25
C SER A 16 -9.55 -13.74 -2.65
N GLU A 17 -9.90 -14.64 -3.59
CA GLU A 17 -9.31 -14.68 -4.94
C GLU A 17 -9.40 -13.34 -5.68
N THR A 18 -10.53 -12.65 -5.56
CA THR A 18 -10.73 -11.33 -6.21
C THR A 18 -9.88 -10.22 -5.60
N GLY A 19 -9.26 -10.45 -4.43
CA GLY A 19 -8.30 -9.53 -3.82
C GLY A 19 -6.87 -9.74 -4.32
N ARG A 20 -6.60 -10.76 -5.14
CA ARG A 20 -5.27 -11.00 -5.68
C ARG A 20 -4.84 -9.86 -6.63
N PRO A 21 -3.58 -9.41 -6.65
CA PRO A 21 -3.14 -8.34 -7.57
C PRO A 21 -3.12 -8.78 -9.03
N ILE A 22 -2.64 -10.00 -9.32
CA ILE A 22 -2.52 -10.54 -10.68
C ILE A 22 -3.60 -11.62 -10.89
N PRO A 23 -4.44 -11.52 -11.95
CA PRO A 23 -4.39 -10.53 -13.03
C PRO A 23 -5.20 -9.25 -12.76
N TYR A 24 -5.93 -9.15 -11.64
CA TYR A 24 -7.03 -8.19 -11.50
C TYR A 24 -6.58 -6.71 -11.51
N ILE A 25 -5.70 -6.30 -10.60
CA ILE A 25 -5.16 -4.93 -10.58
C ILE A 25 -4.25 -4.70 -11.79
N ASP A 26 -3.48 -5.71 -12.18
CA ASP A 26 -2.61 -5.66 -13.36
C ASP A 26 -3.38 -5.28 -14.63
N GLN A 27 -4.54 -5.89 -14.86
CA GLN A 27 -5.40 -5.60 -16.01
C GLN A 27 -6.01 -4.20 -15.93
N VAL A 28 -6.53 -3.80 -14.77
CA VAL A 28 -7.12 -2.46 -14.60
C VAL A 28 -6.08 -1.35 -14.83
N ALA A 29 -4.85 -1.54 -14.37
CA ALA A 29 -3.77 -0.58 -14.59
C ALA A 29 -3.39 -0.43 -16.08
N LEU A 30 -3.44 -1.53 -16.85
CA LEU A 30 -3.25 -1.52 -18.30
C LEU A 30 -4.38 -0.82 -19.04
N ASP A 31 -5.63 -1.08 -18.64
CA ASP A 31 -6.81 -0.54 -19.30
C ASP A 31 -6.99 0.97 -19.02
N PHE A 32 -6.53 1.43 -17.85
CA PHE A 32 -6.68 2.81 -17.39
C PHE A 32 -5.35 3.40 -16.90
N PRO A 33 -4.37 3.66 -17.79
CA PRO A 33 -3.03 4.12 -17.41
C PRO A 33 -3.01 5.49 -16.72
N GLU A 34 -4.01 6.34 -16.96
CA GLU A 34 -4.14 7.66 -16.32
C GLU A 34 -4.82 7.61 -14.95
N LEU A 35 -5.43 6.47 -14.59
CA LEU A 35 -6.11 6.31 -13.31
C LEU A 35 -5.09 5.98 -12.22
N ALA A 36 -4.97 6.85 -11.21
CA ALA A 36 -4.21 6.51 -10.01
C ALA A 36 -4.98 5.48 -9.16
N ILE A 37 -4.37 4.32 -8.91
CA ILE A 37 -4.96 3.19 -8.18
C ILE A 37 -4.21 3.01 -6.85
N VAL A 38 -4.94 3.11 -5.73
CA VAL A 38 -4.41 2.90 -4.38
C VAL A 38 -4.96 1.59 -3.82
N CYS A 39 -4.10 0.59 -3.70
CA CYS A 39 -4.41 -0.75 -3.23
C CYS A 39 -4.18 -0.86 -1.71
N GLY A 40 -5.26 -0.98 -0.94
CA GLY A 40 -5.21 -1.02 0.52
C GLY A 40 -4.83 -2.38 1.11
N HIS A 41 -4.33 -2.37 2.35
CA HIS A 41 -4.09 -3.54 3.18
C HIS A 41 -2.95 -4.45 2.74
N ILE A 42 -1.92 -3.90 2.08
CA ILE A 42 -0.66 -4.57 1.71
C ILE A 42 -0.79 -5.88 0.89
N SER A 43 -2.01 -6.23 0.48
CA SER A 43 -2.36 -7.41 -0.31
C SER A 43 -2.02 -8.78 0.28
N HIS A 44 -1.88 -8.93 1.60
CA HIS A 44 -1.61 -10.25 2.20
C HIS A 44 -2.67 -11.30 1.76
N PRO A 45 -2.30 -12.52 1.31
CA PRO A 45 -0.96 -13.13 1.31
C PRO A 45 -0.10 -12.86 0.07
N TRP A 46 -0.60 -12.10 -0.92
CA TRP A 46 0.08 -11.80 -2.18
C TRP A 46 0.90 -10.50 -2.15
N THR A 47 1.53 -10.18 -1.02
CA THR A 47 2.32 -8.95 -0.86
C THR A 47 3.39 -8.81 -1.96
N THR A 48 4.08 -9.89 -2.30
CA THR A 48 5.11 -9.90 -3.35
C THR A 48 4.53 -9.65 -4.75
N GLU A 49 3.34 -10.17 -5.06
CA GLU A 49 2.65 -9.85 -6.30
C GLU A 49 2.22 -8.38 -6.34
N MET A 50 1.78 -7.83 -5.21
CA MET A 50 1.40 -6.42 -5.13
C MET A 50 2.59 -5.49 -5.34
N ILE A 51 3.75 -5.83 -4.76
CA ILE A 51 5.01 -5.12 -5.03
C ILE A 51 5.32 -5.18 -6.54
N ALA A 52 5.26 -6.36 -7.15
CA ALA A 52 5.52 -6.53 -8.58
C ALA A 52 4.57 -5.72 -9.48
N VAL A 53 3.28 -5.65 -9.14
CA VAL A 53 2.30 -4.83 -9.88
C VAL A 53 2.57 -3.33 -9.67
N ALA A 54 2.88 -2.89 -8.44
CA ALA A 54 3.22 -1.50 -8.17
C ALA A 54 4.49 -1.04 -8.88
N ASP A 55 5.44 -1.96 -9.10
CA ASP A 55 6.66 -1.71 -9.87
C ASP A 55 6.42 -1.57 -11.36
N LYS A 56 5.60 -2.48 -11.89
CA LYS A 56 5.30 -2.55 -13.32
C LYS A 56 4.53 -1.30 -13.78
N HIS A 57 3.67 -0.77 -12.92
CA HIS A 57 2.72 0.29 -13.27
C HIS A 57 2.98 1.59 -12.52
N GLU A 58 3.29 2.67 -13.22
CA GLU A 58 3.54 3.99 -12.61
C GLU A 58 2.35 4.51 -11.79
N ASN A 59 1.13 4.17 -12.21
CA ASN A 59 -0.13 4.62 -11.63
C ASN A 59 -0.67 3.73 -10.48
N VAL A 60 0.03 2.66 -10.08
CA VAL A 60 -0.37 1.78 -8.96
C VAL A 60 0.42 2.07 -7.69
N TYR A 61 -0.28 2.14 -6.56
CA TYR A 61 0.25 2.50 -5.24
C TYR A 61 -0.26 1.52 -4.16
N ILE A 62 0.51 1.37 -3.07
CA ILE A 62 0.19 0.48 -1.95
C ILE A 62 -0.13 1.31 -0.72
N ASP A 63 -1.26 1.06 -0.08
CA ASP A 63 -1.64 1.61 1.21
C ASP A 63 -1.44 0.56 2.32
N THR A 64 -0.85 0.98 3.45
CA THR A 64 -0.48 0.09 4.56
C THR A 64 -1.54 -0.07 5.64
N SER A 65 -2.75 0.41 5.38
CA SER A 65 -3.85 0.41 6.35
C SER A 65 -4.26 -0.99 6.80
N ALA A 66 -4.89 -1.08 7.97
CA ALA A 66 -5.23 -2.33 8.67
C ALA A 66 -4.05 -3.11 9.28
N TYR A 67 -2.83 -2.56 9.21
CA TYR A 67 -1.63 -3.13 9.82
C TYR A 67 -0.91 -2.10 10.69
N THR A 68 -0.31 -2.56 11.79
CA THR A 68 0.68 -1.77 12.51
C THR A 68 2.04 -1.92 11.84
N VAL A 69 2.91 -0.91 11.93
CA VAL A 69 4.24 -0.91 11.30
C VAL A 69 5.09 -2.14 11.66
N ARG A 70 4.94 -2.70 12.87
CA ARG A 70 5.60 -3.94 13.29
C ARG A 70 5.16 -5.20 12.54
N ARG A 71 4.00 -5.16 11.88
CA ARG A 71 3.41 -6.29 11.15
C ARG A 71 3.62 -6.20 9.64
N TYR A 72 4.33 -5.18 9.15
CA TYR A 72 4.66 -5.10 7.74
C TYR A 72 5.61 -6.25 7.36
N PRO A 73 5.33 -7.00 6.29
CA PRO A 73 6.22 -8.05 5.80
C PRO A 73 7.60 -7.46 5.45
N PRO A 74 8.71 -8.19 5.70
CA PRO A 74 10.06 -7.70 5.42
C PRO A 74 10.25 -7.19 3.98
N GLU A 75 9.67 -7.89 3.00
CA GLU A 75 9.74 -7.52 1.58
C GLU A 75 9.08 -6.17 1.28
N LEU A 76 8.00 -5.83 1.99
CA LEU A 76 7.35 -4.52 1.86
C LEU A 76 8.20 -3.42 2.50
N VAL A 77 8.85 -3.72 3.63
CA VAL A 77 9.74 -2.76 4.31
C VAL A 77 10.99 -2.49 3.46
N GLU A 78 11.59 -3.51 2.87
CA GLU A 78 12.72 -3.36 1.93
C GLU A 78 12.31 -2.55 0.69
N TYR A 79 11.14 -2.86 0.12
CA TYR A 79 10.59 -2.09 -1.00
C TYR A 79 10.37 -0.63 -0.64
N LEU A 80 9.73 -0.34 0.49
CA LEU A 80 9.48 1.01 1.00
C LEU A 80 10.77 1.80 1.21
N ARG A 81 11.82 1.19 1.79
CA ARG A 81 13.13 1.85 2.00
C ARG A 81 13.85 2.19 0.68
N GLY A 82 13.69 1.34 -0.31
CA GLY A 82 14.39 1.45 -1.59
C GLY A 82 13.54 2.11 -2.68
N ARG A 83 13.35 1.34 -3.74
CA ARG A 83 12.69 1.73 -4.99
C ARG A 83 11.18 2.01 -4.87
N GLY A 84 10.54 1.59 -3.78
CA GLY A 84 9.13 1.80 -3.49
C GLY A 84 8.81 3.04 -2.67
N ARG A 85 9.80 3.88 -2.34
CA ARG A 85 9.61 5.07 -1.47
C ARG A 85 8.51 6.04 -1.95
N HIS A 86 8.25 6.10 -3.26
CA HIS A 86 7.19 6.93 -3.85
C HIS A 86 5.88 6.16 -4.11
N LYS A 87 5.81 4.89 -3.72
CA LYS A 87 4.73 3.97 -4.08
C LYS A 87 3.92 3.50 -2.87
N VAL A 88 4.44 3.66 -1.67
CA VAL A 88 3.82 3.19 -0.43
C VAL A 88 3.30 4.38 0.38
N LEU A 89 2.04 4.31 0.80
CA LEU A 89 1.34 5.33 1.56
C LEU A 89 0.99 4.78 2.95
N PHE A 90 1.13 5.62 3.97
CA PHE A 90 0.57 5.34 5.28
C PHE A 90 -0.96 5.44 5.27
N GLY A 91 -1.60 4.41 5.83
CA GLY A 91 -2.99 4.46 6.25
C GLY A 91 -3.20 3.68 7.54
N SER A 92 -4.26 3.98 8.29
CA SER A 92 -4.57 3.30 9.55
C SER A 92 -5.75 2.33 9.46
N ASN A 93 -6.70 2.57 8.55
CA ASN A 93 -8.01 1.93 8.53
C ASN A 93 -8.85 2.24 9.79
N TYR A 94 -8.80 3.50 10.25
CA TYR A 94 -9.69 3.98 11.32
C TYR A 94 -11.16 3.76 10.92
N PRO A 95 -12.03 3.25 11.81
CA PRO A 95 -11.86 3.14 13.27
C PRO A 95 -11.18 1.86 13.78
N MET A 96 -10.81 0.91 12.91
CA MET A 96 -10.27 -0.38 13.35
C MET A 96 -8.92 -0.26 14.06
N ILE A 97 -8.05 0.62 13.57
CA ILE A 97 -6.76 0.95 14.20
C ILE A 97 -6.61 2.46 14.23
N THR A 98 -6.27 3.02 15.39
CA THR A 98 -5.98 4.47 15.50
C THR A 98 -4.66 4.79 14.80
N PRO A 99 -4.50 5.98 14.20
CA PRO A 99 -3.24 6.37 13.59
C PRO A 99 -2.03 6.25 14.54
N SER A 100 -2.22 6.62 15.81
CA SER A 100 -1.20 6.49 16.86
C SER A 100 -0.75 5.04 17.07
N ARG A 101 -1.69 4.09 17.08
CA ARG A 101 -1.40 2.67 17.24
C ARG A 101 -0.80 2.06 15.98
N ALA A 102 -1.25 2.48 14.80
CA ALA A 102 -0.69 2.02 13.53
C ALA A 102 0.80 2.37 13.41
N LEU A 103 1.17 3.59 13.83
CA LEU A 103 2.53 4.14 13.80
C LEU A 103 3.37 3.82 15.04
N GLU A 104 2.84 3.04 15.99
CA GLU A 104 3.56 2.67 17.19
C GLU A 104 4.84 1.91 16.80
N HIS A 105 6.00 2.41 17.24
CA HIS A 105 7.33 1.91 16.87
C HIS A 105 7.71 2.10 15.40
N LEU A 106 7.29 3.21 14.77
CA LEU A 106 7.69 3.57 13.40
C LEU A 106 9.20 3.44 13.14
N ASP A 107 10.05 3.76 14.12
CA ASP A 107 11.50 3.72 13.95
C ASP A 107 12.04 2.31 13.63
N VAL A 108 11.31 1.23 13.91
CA VAL A 108 11.70 -0.14 13.49
C VAL A 108 11.76 -0.29 11.97
N LEU A 109 11.05 0.58 11.24
CA LEU A 109 11.12 0.64 9.80
C LEU A 109 12.43 1.23 9.29
N ASN A 110 13.34 1.77 10.12
CA ASN A 110 14.63 2.37 9.73
C ASN A 110 14.55 3.14 8.39
N LEU A 111 13.58 4.03 8.27
CA LEU A 111 13.43 4.89 7.10
C LEU A 111 14.38 6.08 7.23
N ASP A 112 15.01 6.48 6.13
CA ASP A 112 15.64 7.80 6.06
C ASP A 112 14.59 8.92 6.15
N GLU A 113 15.04 10.15 6.39
CA GLU A 113 14.14 11.30 6.60
C GLU A 113 13.19 11.52 5.42
N GLU A 114 13.71 11.45 4.19
CA GLU A 114 12.94 11.60 2.96
C GLU A 114 11.86 10.51 2.82
N THR A 115 12.24 9.24 2.98
CA THR A 115 11.32 8.11 2.86
C THR A 115 10.26 8.15 3.95
N ARG A 116 10.63 8.55 5.18
CA ARG A 116 9.69 8.74 6.28
C ARG A 116 8.67 9.84 5.94
N GLU A 117 9.11 10.95 5.38
CA GLU A 117 8.24 12.04 4.94
C GLU A 117 7.24 11.58 3.87
N LEU A 118 7.77 10.97 2.80
CA LEU A 118 6.98 10.46 1.68
C LEU A 118 5.93 9.44 2.15
N PHE A 119 6.34 8.49 2.99
CA PHE A 119 5.46 7.47 3.54
C PHE A 119 4.34 8.06 4.40
N LEU A 120 4.68 8.95 5.34
CA LEU A 120 3.73 9.48 6.30
C LEU A 120 2.71 10.43 5.68
N TYR A 121 3.10 11.22 4.68
CA TYR A 121 2.20 12.19 4.07
C TYR A 121 2.56 12.60 2.63
N GLY A 122 3.83 12.64 2.24
CA GLY A 122 4.24 13.19 0.94
C GLY A 122 3.62 12.48 -0.26
N ASN A 123 3.57 11.14 -0.24
CA ASN A 123 2.93 10.36 -1.29
C ASN A 123 1.42 10.57 -1.33
N ALA A 124 0.76 10.64 -0.17
CA ALA A 124 -0.67 10.92 -0.10
C ALA A 124 -0.99 12.29 -0.70
N ARG A 125 -0.23 13.34 -0.35
CA ARG A 125 -0.42 14.68 -0.93
C ARG A 125 -0.29 14.68 -2.45
N ARG A 126 0.72 13.99 -2.99
CA ARG A 126 0.93 13.90 -4.44
C ARG A 126 -0.18 13.12 -5.14
N VAL A 127 -0.56 11.95 -4.64
CA VAL A 127 -1.53 11.06 -5.30
C VAL A 127 -2.96 11.59 -5.20
N PHE A 128 -3.33 12.22 -4.09
CA PHE A 128 -4.67 12.77 -3.85
C PHE A 128 -4.79 14.26 -4.21
N ALA A 129 -3.70 14.92 -4.59
CA ALA A 129 -3.63 16.36 -4.88
C ALA A 129 -4.13 17.24 -3.70
N LEU A 130 -3.50 17.07 -2.52
CA LEU A 130 -3.83 17.76 -1.26
C LEU A 130 -2.89 18.93 -0.91
#